data_AF-A0A1L6J7U0-F1
#
_entry.id   AF-A0A1L6J7U0-F1
#
_cell.length_a   1.000
_cell.length_b   1.000
_cell.length_c   1.000
_cell.angle_alpha   90.00
_cell.angle_beta   90.00
_cell.angle_gamma   90.00
#
_symmetry.space_group_name_H-M   'P 1'
#
loop_
_entity.id
_entity.type
_entity.pdbx_description
1 polymer ?
#
loop_
_entity_poly.entity_id
_entity_poly.type
_entity_poly.pdbx_seq_one_letter_code
_entity_poly.pdbx_strand_id
1 'polypeptide(L)'
;MTRRAIFILASVVAISLIFVFGVSQCQRAQNASTAAKVAKGQAGAAIESGGDAADTVGNRMAADAKTDAITQENRNAIQNAEGASAPVAAPVRDAGLASLCRRAAYRGDTRCVQPPPSR
;
A
#
# COMPACT_ATOMS: atom_id res chain seq x y z
N MET A 1 -36.93 -60.49 -24.80
CA MET A 1 -37.11 -59.11 -25.27
C MET A 1 -37.22 -59.10 -26.79
N THR A 2 -38.22 -58.43 -27.36
CA THR A 2 -38.34 -58.29 -28.82
C THR A 2 -37.29 -57.29 -29.33
N ARG A 3 -36.71 -57.52 -30.52
CA ARG A 3 -35.71 -56.62 -31.13
C ARG A 3 -36.14 -55.14 -31.12
N ARG A 4 -37.45 -54.88 -31.26
CA ARG A 4 -38.03 -53.53 -31.20
C ARG A 4 -37.84 -52.84 -29.85
N ALA A 5 -37.99 -53.57 -28.75
CA ALA A 5 -37.78 -53.01 -27.41
C ALA A 5 -36.32 -52.59 -27.19
N ILE A 6 -35.36 -53.36 -27.72
CA ILE A 6 -33.93 -53.05 -27.64
C ILE A 6 -33.60 -51.77 -28.41
N PHE A 7 -34.17 -51.60 -29.62
CA PHE A 7 -33.95 -50.38 -30.40
C PHE A 7 -34.55 -49.13 -29.74
N ILE A 8 -35.72 -49.23 -29.12
CA ILE A 8 -36.33 -48.11 -28.39
C ILE A 8 -35.49 -47.74 -27.17
N LEU A 9 -35.00 -48.73 -26.42
CA LEU A 9 -34.15 -48.48 -25.25
C LEU A 9 -32.81 -47.83 -25.66
N ALA A 10 -32.20 -48.33 -26.73
CA ALA A 10 -30.95 -47.77 -27.25
C ALA A 10 -31.12 -46.32 -27.74
N SER A 11 -32.23 -45.99 -28.42
CA SER A 11 -32.48 -44.62 -28.89
C SER A 11 -32.72 -43.64 -27.74
N VAL A 12 -33.47 -44.06 -26.72
CA VAL A 12 -33.69 -43.26 -25.51
C VAL A 12 -32.36 -42.97 -24.80
N VAL A 13 -31.51 -43.99 -24.63
CA VAL A 13 -30.18 -43.82 -24.01
C VAL A 13 -29.29 -42.89 -24.84
N ALA A 14 -29.28 -43.04 -26.17
CA ALA A 14 -28.49 -42.18 -27.04
C ALA A 14 -28.92 -40.71 -26.96
N ILE A 15 -30.23 -40.43 -26.99
CA ILE A 15 -30.78 -39.07 -26.85
C ILE A 15 -30.43 -38.49 -25.47
N SER A 16 -30.55 -39.30 -24.41
CA SER A 16 -30.21 -38.90 -23.04
C SER A 16 -28.76 -38.45 -22.94
N LEU A 17 -27.83 -39.23 -23.51
CA LEU A 17 -26.41 -38.91 -23.51
C LEU A 17 -26.10 -37.63 -24.28
N ILE A 18 -26.69 -37.44 -25.47
CA ILE A 18 -26.51 -36.21 -26.25
C ILE A 18 -26.96 -35.00 -25.46
N PHE A 19 -28.08 -35.09 -24.74
CA PHE A 19 -28.60 -33.98 -23.95
C PHE A 19 -27.69 -33.63 -22.77
N VAL A 20 -27.25 -34.63 -22.00
CA VAL A 20 -26.36 -34.42 -20.85
C VAL A 20 -25.01 -33.84 -21.28
N PHE A 21 -24.38 -34.43 -22.31
CA PHE A 21 -23.08 -33.96 -22.79
C PHE A 21 -23.20 -32.58 -23.45
N GLY A 22 -24.23 -32.33 -24.26
CA GLY A 22 -24.44 -31.04 -24.91
C GLY A 22 -24.64 -29.90 -23.92
N VAL A 23 -25.48 -30.09 -22.90
CA VAL A 23 -25.71 -29.07 -21.86
C VAL A 23 -24.44 -28.83 -21.04
N SER A 24 -23.71 -29.89 -20.68
CA SER A 24 -22.46 -29.77 -19.89
C SER A 24 -21.37 -28.99 -20.65
N GLN A 25 -21.28 -29.15 -21.97
CA GLN A 25 -20.32 -28.41 -22.79
C GLN A 25 -20.66 -26.92 -22.88
N CYS A 26 -21.94 -26.58 -23.09
CA CYS A 26 -22.39 -25.19 -23.07
C CYS A 26 -22.12 -24.51 -21.72
N GLN A 27 -22.38 -25.19 -20.61
CA GLN A 27 -22.09 -24.65 -19.27
C GLN A 27 -20.58 -24.44 -19.05
N ARG A 28 -19.74 -25.38 -19.48
CA ARG A 28 -18.28 -25.23 -19.41
C ARG A 28 -17.78 -24.06 -20.25
N ALA A 29 -18.32 -23.87 -21.46
CA ALA A 29 -17.96 -22.76 -22.32
C ALA A 29 -18.34 -21.40 -21.70
N GLN A 30 -19.52 -21.29 -21.10
CA GLN A 30 -19.94 -20.08 -20.39
C GLN A 30 -19.07 -19.80 -19.17
N ASN A 31 -18.77 -20.84 -18.36
CA ASN A 31 -17.90 -20.70 -17.21
C ASN A 31 -16.47 -20.30 -17.60
N ALA A 32 -15.92 -20.86 -18.68
CA ALA A 32 -14.62 -20.49 -19.21
C ALA A 32 -14.58 -19.03 -19.69
N SER A 33 -15.63 -18.57 -20.37
CA SER A 33 -15.77 -17.16 -20.80
C SER A 33 -15.82 -16.21 -19.61
N THR A 34 -16.60 -16.53 -18.57
CA THR A 34 -16.67 -15.73 -17.35
C THR A 34 -15.34 -15.73 -16.59
N ALA A 35 -14.71 -16.89 -16.43
CA ALA A 35 -13.40 -17.01 -15.80
C ALA A 35 -12.33 -16.18 -16.55
N ALA A 36 -12.35 -16.20 -17.88
CA ALA A 36 -11.44 -15.39 -18.69
C ALA A 36 -11.68 -13.88 -18.52
N LYS A 37 -12.94 -13.44 -18.44
CA LYS A 37 -13.28 -12.03 -18.16
C LYS A 37 -12.81 -11.60 -16.77
N VAL A 38 -13.01 -12.44 -15.75
CA VAL A 38 -12.54 -12.18 -14.39
C VAL A 38 -11.01 -12.13 -14.36
N ALA A 39 -10.31 -13.10 -14.96
CA ALA A 39 -8.86 -13.12 -15.02
C ALA A 39 -8.30 -11.88 -15.74
N LYS A 40 -8.93 -11.46 -16.86
CA LYS A 40 -8.56 -10.25 -17.58
C LYS A 40 -8.78 -8.98 -16.73
N GLY A 41 -9.90 -8.90 -16.03
CA GLY A 41 -10.21 -7.80 -15.11
C GLY A 41 -9.21 -7.72 -13.95
N GLN A 42 -8.90 -8.86 -13.34
CA GLN A 42 -7.90 -8.96 -12.27
C GLN A 42 -6.49 -8.58 -12.74
N ALA A 43 -6.09 -9.02 -13.94
CA ALA A 43 -4.81 -8.63 -14.52
C ALA A 43 -4.74 -7.12 -14.80
N GLY A 44 -5.80 -6.52 -15.33
CA GLY A 44 -5.88 -5.07 -15.54
C GLY A 44 -5.78 -4.29 -14.22
N ALA A 45 -6.56 -4.69 -13.22
CA ALA A 45 -6.54 -4.07 -11.90
C ALA A 45 -5.17 -4.20 -11.19
N ALA A 46 -4.47 -5.34 -11.37
CA ALA A 46 -3.14 -5.52 -10.81
C ALA A 46 -2.10 -4.60 -11.45
N ILE A 47 -2.19 -4.36 -12.78
CA ILE A 47 -1.31 -3.43 -13.49
C ILE A 47 -1.59 -2.00 -13.04
N GLU A 48 -2.86 -1.59 -12.97
CA GLU A 48 -3.26 -0.24 -12.55
C GLU A 48 -2.86 0.03 -11.10
N SER A 49 -3.13 -0.91 -10.19
CA SER A 49 -2.69 -0.81 -8.79
C SER A 49 -1.16 -0.76 -8.65
N GLY A 50 -0.42 -1.46 -9.53
CA GLY A 50 1.04 -1.38 -9.58
C GLY A 50 1.54 0.01 -10.01
N GLY A 51 0.87 0.62 -10.99
CA GLY A 51 1.12 1.99 -11.44
C GLY A 51 0.90 3.01 -10.33
N ASP A 52 -0.27 2.96 -9.67
CA ASP A 52 -0.62 3.87 -8.58
C ASP A 52 0.37 3.78 -7.40
N ALA A 53 0.82 2.56 -7.08
CA ALA A 53 1.81 2.34 -6.05
C ALA A 53 3.17 2.95 -6.43
N ALA A 54 3.63 2.75 -7.67
CA ALA A 54 4.88 3.33 -8.17
C ALA A 54 4.82 4.87 -8.17
N ASP A 55 3.73 5.45 -8.65
CA ASP A 55 3.54 6.91 -8.68
C ASP A 55 3.48 7.50 -7.26
N THR A 56 2.79 6.82 -6.34
CA THR A 56 2.73 7.23 -4.93
C THR A 56 4.11 7.22 -4.27
N VAL A 57 4.88 6.14 -4.48
CA VAL A 57 6.25 6.03 -3.95
C VAL A 57 7.16 7.08 -4.58
N GLY A 58 7.12 7.26 -5.90
CA GLY A 58 7.92 8.27 -6.60
C GLY A 58 7.62 9.69 -6.12
N ASN A 59 6.34 10.05 -6.01
CA ASN A 59 5.91 11.35 -5.49
C ASN A 59 6.35 11.58 -4.04
N ARG A 60 6.28 10.54 -3.21
CA ARG A 60 6.74 10.62 -1.81
C ARG A 60 8.24 10.83 -1.72
N MET A 61 9.03 10.12 -2.52
CA MET A 61 10.49 10.32 -2.57
C MET A 61 10.87 11.73 -3.00
N ALA A 62 10.19 12.30 -4.01
CA ALA A 62 10.43 13.68 -4.43
C ALA A 62 10.05 14.69 -3.34
N ALA A 63 8.96 14.46 -2.62
CA ALA A 63 8.54 15.30 -1.50
C ALA A 63 9.52 15.23 -0.31
N ASP A 64 10.01 14.03 0.02
CA ASP A 64 11.00 13.82 1.08
C ASP A 64 12.32 14.51 0.71
N ALA A 65 12.81 14.35 -0.52
CA ALA A 65 14.03 15.03 -1.00
C ALA A 65 13.91 16.56 -0.94
N LYS A 66 12.74 17.11 -1.30
CA LYS A 66 12.46 18.55 -1.18
C LYS A 66 12.43 18.99 0.28
N THR A 67 11.85 18.19 1.16
CA THR A 67 11.78 18.47 2.60
C THR A 67 13.18 18.47 3.23
N ASP A 68 14.04 17.53 2.84
CA ASP A 68 15.43 17.47 3.29
C ASP A 68 16.24 18.67 2.81
N ALA A 69 16.08 19.06 1.54
CA ALA A 69 16.72 20.25 0.98
C ALA A 69 16.32 21.52 1.76
N ILE A 70 15.03 21.72 2.02
CA ILE A 70 14.52 22.85 2.82
C ILE A 70 15.06 22.78 4.25
N THR A 71 15.12 21.59 4.84
CA THR A 71 15.66 21.40 6.20
C THR A 71 17.14 21.77 6.27
N GLN A 72 17.91 21.40 5.26
CA GLN A 72 19.34 21.73 5.17
C GLN A 72 19.56 23.21 4.90
N GLU A 73 18.78 23.81 4.00
CA GLU A 73 18.81 25.24 3.72
C GLU A 73 18.48 26.06 4.97
N ASN A 74 17.39 25.72 5.67
CA ASN A 74 17.01 26.37 6.93
C ASN A 74 18.08 26.22 8.01
N ARG A 75 18.67 25.02 8.15
CA ARG A 75 19.76 24.81 9.10
C ARG A 75 20.95 25.70 8.78
N ASN A 76 21.35 25.76 7.52
CA ASN A 76 22.46 26.61 7.08
C ASN A 76 22.13 28.09 7.29
N ALA A 77 20.92 28.54 6.97
CA ALA A 77 20.49 29.91 7.18
C ALA A 77 20.53 30.28 8.68
N ILE A 78 20.05 29.40 9.57
CA ILE A 78 20.09 29.62 11.01
C ILE A 78 21.53 29.64 11.53
N GLN A 79 22.40 28.73 11.07
CA GLN A 79 23.78 28.64 11.55
C GLN A 79 24.69 29.77 11.05
N ASN A 80 24.39 30.33 9.88
CA ASN A 80 25.15 31.43 9.29
C ASN A 80 24.50 32.81 9.51
N ALA A 81 23.36 32.87 10.22
CA ALA A 81 22.72 34.14 10.55
C ALA A 81 23.61 34.98 11.49
N GLU A 82 23.50 36.29 11.37
CA GLU A 82 24.15 37.21 12.31
C GLU A 82 23.69 36.92 13.74
N GLY A 83 24.63 36.74 14.66
CA GLY A 83 24.34 36.38 16.04
C GLY A 83 24.02 34.89 16.28
N ALA A 84 24.12 34.02 15.27
CA ALA A 84 23.89 32.57 15.44
C ALA A 84 24.81 31.92 16.50
N SER A 85 26.03 32.44 16.64
CA SER A 85 27.01 32.02 17.64
C SER A 85 26.97 32.87 18.92
N ALA A 86 26.06 33.84 19.02
CA ALA A 86 25.96 34.68 20.20
C ALA A 86 25.59 33.83 21.43
N PRO A 87 26.28 34.03 22.57
CA PRO A 87 25.98 33.28 23.78
C PRO A 87 24.56 33.58 24.26
N VAL A 88 23.72 32.55 24.31
CA VAL A 88 22.38 32.64 24.88
C VAL A 88 22.50 32.60 26.40
N ALA A 89 21.85 33.56 27.08
CA ALA A 89 21.80 33.58 28.54
C ALA A 89 21.27 32.24 29.09
N ALA A 90 21.93 31.69 30.11
CA ALA A 90 21.60 30.36 30.64
C ALA A 90 20.10 30.18 30.97
N PRO A 91 19.39 31.14 31.60
CA PRO A 91 17.95 30.98 31.88
C PRO A 91 17.10 30.82 30.61
N VAL A 92 17.46 31.49 29.52
CA VAL A 92 16.72 31.43 28.25
C VAL A 92 16.92 30.07 27.58
N ARG A 93 18.17 29.58 27.57
CA ARG A 93 18.50 28.24 27.09
C ARG A 93 17.75 27.17 27.88
N ASP A 94 17.76 27.27 29.21
CA ASP A 94 17.14 26.30 30.10
C ASP A 94 15.60 26.28 29.92
N ALA A 95 14.96 27.46 29.75
CA ALA A 95 13.53 27.56 29.44
C ALA A 95 13.18 26.96 28.07
N GLY A 96 14.01 27.19 27.06
CA GLY A 96 13.85 26.59 25.73
C GLY A 96 13.94 25.06 25.77
N LEU A 97 14.94 24.54 26.47
CA LEU A 97 15.11 23.09 26.68
C LEU A 97 13.91 22.49 27.42
N ALA A 98 13.47 23.11 28.53
CA ALA A 98 12.30 22.67 29.28
C ALA A 98 11.03 22.62 28.42
N SER A 99 10.86 23.58 27.50
CA SER A 99 9.74 23.57 26.56
C SER A 99 9.83 22.42 25.55
N LEU A 100 11.02 22.16 25.01
CA LEU A 100 11.26 21.03 24.09
C LEU A 100 11.02 19.68 24.77
N CYS A 101 11.49 19.51 26.01
CA CYS A 101 11.35 18.26 26.76
C CYS A 101 9.90 17.89 27.10
N ARG A 102 8.95 18.84 27.04
CA ARG A 102 7.51 18.54 27.18
C ARG A 102 6.91 17.87 25.94
N ARG A 103 7.57 17.96 24.78
CA ARG A 103 7.05 17.41 23.51
C ARG A 103 7.28 15.90 23.46
N ALA A 104 6.30 15.15 22.97
CA ALA A 104 6.37 13.68 22.90
C ALA A 104 7.60 13.16 22.15
N ALA A 105 8.01 13.85 21.09
CA ALA A 105 9.18 13.52 20.28
C ALA A 105 10.52 13.55 21.05
N TYR A 106 10.59 14.25 22.20
CA TYR A 106 11.83 14.46 22.96
C TYR A 106 11.90 13.67 24.27
N ARG A 107 10.92 12.80 24.56
CA ARG A 107 10.87 12.03 25.82
C ARG A 107 12.06 11.07 26.02
N GLY A 108 12.70 10.63 24.95
CA GLY A 108 13.87 9.74 25.00
C GLY A 108 15.22 10.47 24.93
N ASP A 109 15.22 11.79 24.80
CA ASP A 109 16.47 12.56 24.71
C ASP A 109 17.15 12.61 26.08
N THR A 110 18.39 12.13 26.18
CA THR A 110 19.19 12.12 27.42
C THR A 110 19.21 13.48 28.14
N ARG A 111 19.15 14.60 27.41
CA ARG A 111 19.12 15.96 27.96
C ARG A 111 17.80 16.31 28.67
N CYS A 112 16.73 15.57 28.36
CA CYS A 112 15.40 15.71 28.95
C CYS A 112 15.13 14.70 30.06
N VAL A 113 15.88 13.59 30.13
CA VAL A 113 15.74 12.56 31.18
C VAL A 113 16.71 12.80 32.34
N GLN A 114 17.86 13.43 32.10
CA GLN A 114 18.78 13.77 33.17
C GLN A 114 18.31 15.02 33.94
N PRO A 115 18.28 14.98 35.28
CA PRO A 115 18.08 16.19 36.07
C PRO A 115 19.20 17.20 35.72
N PRO A 116 18.89 18.49 35.54
CA PRO A 116 19.93 19.48 35.29
C PRO A 116 20.94 19.45 36.46
N PRO A 117 22.25 19.59 36.19
CA PRO A 117 23.24 19.67 37.26
C PRO A 117 22.85 20.82 38.20
N SER A 118 22.64 20.50 39.47
CA SER A 118 22.34 21.47 40.52
C SER A 118 23.43 22.55 40.51
N ARG A 119 23.02 23.81 40.32
CA ARG A 119 23.91 24.98 40.45
C ARG A 119 24.37 25.15 41.88
#